data_AF-A0AAN7VZW4-F1
#
_entry.id   AF-A0AAN7VZW4-F1
#
_cell.length_a   1.000
_cell.length_b   1.000
_cell.length_c   1.000
_cell.angle_alpha   90.00
_cell.angle_beta   90.00
_cell.angle_gamma   90.00
#
_symmetry.space_group_name_H-M   'P 1'
#
loop_
_entity.id
_entity.type
_entity.pdbx_description
1 polymer ?
#
loop_
_entity_poly.entity_id
_entity_poly.type
_entity_poly.pdbx_seq_one_letter_code
_entity_poly.pdbx_strand_id
1 'polypeptide(L)'
;MLKYEQIQFARANALAGYKAKKLDDIAAAATIVTHIRHEINLHIDECKKFGLDQEAMEQYEESQACTAYSRYVLDIGQSEDWLALQISLLPCLLGYADIARRLHGLQSSLETTNPYATWINNYVAEDYTAAVTRGCEALVEKHIAKQSPSRIEELVAIFVHATKMECGFWDMAAKA
;
A
#
# COMPACT_ATOMS: atom_id res chain seq x y z
N MET A 1 13.50 0.77 -4.91
CA MET A 1 12.50 0.13 -4.03
C MET A 1 11.11 0.72 -4.25
N LEU A 2 10.86 1.98 -3.88
CA LEU A 2 9.57 2.68 -4.03
C LEU A 2 9.01 2.74 -5.47
N LYS A 3 9.87 2.92 -6.49
CA LYS A 3 9.46 3.00 -7.91
C LYS A 3 8.64 1.77 -8.34
N TYR A 4 9.18 0.57 -8.15
CA TYR A 4 8.58 -0.64 -8.72
C TYR A 4 7.35 -1.06 -7.95
N GLU A 5 7.39 -1.00 -6.63
CA GLU A 5 6.22 -1.26 -5.80
C GLU A 5 5.06 -0.37 -6.21
N GLN A 6 5.25 0.95 -6.25
CA GLN A 6 4.19 1.90 -6.58
C GLN A 6 3.64 1.73 -8.01
N ILE A 7 4.49 1.36 -8.98
CA ILE A 7 4.02 1.02 -10.34
C ILE A 7 3.10 -0.20 -10.31
N GLN A 8 3.48 -1.25 -9.58
CA GLN A 8 2.66 -2.47 -9.53
C GLN A 8 1.39 -2.26 -8.70
N PHE A 9 1.44 -1.45 -7.64
CA PHE A 9 0.26 -1.03 -6.89
C PHE A 9 -0.70 -0.18 -7.74
N ALA A 10 -0.18 0.71 -8.59
CA ALA A 10 -0.99 1.43 -9.56
C ALA A 10 -1.67 0.47 -10.55
N ARG A 11 -0.96 -0.56 -11.02
CA ARG A 11 -1.53 -1.60 -11.89
C ARG A 11 -2.57 -2.45 -11.17
N ALA A 12 -2.35 -2.81 -9.91
CA ALA A 12 -3.30 -3.54 -9.09
C ALA A 12 -4.59 -2.73 -8.86
N ASN A 13 -4.48 -1.43 -8.61
CA ASN A 13 -5.65 -0.55 -8.48
C ASN A 13 -6.37 -0.35 -9.82
N ALA A 14 -5.65 -0.25 -10.94
CA ALA A 14 -6.28 -0.26 -12.27
C ALA A 14 -7.04 -1.57 -12.53
N LEU A 15 -6.49 -2.71 -12.10
CA LEU A 15 -7.15 -4.01 -12.17
C LEU A 15 -8.40 -4.08 -11.27
N ALA A 16 -8.37 -3.43 -10.10
CA ALA A 16 -9.56 -3.28 -9.27
C ALA A 16 -10.66 -2.50 -10.00
N GLY A 17 -10.29 -1.43 -10.73
CA GLY A 17 -11.22 -0.71 -11.61
C GLY A 17 -11.77 -1.60 -12.72
N TYR A 18 -10.93 -2.39 -13.39
CA TYR A 18 -11.37 -3.33 -14.43
C TYR A 18 -12.39 -4.36 -13.91
N LYS A 19 -12.25 -4.85 -12.68
CA LYS A 19 -13.17 -5.82 -12.07
C LYS A 19 -14.43 -5.20 -11.48
N ALA A 20 -14.46 -3.88 -11.30
CA ALA A 20 -15.60 -3.20 -10.71
C ALA A 20 -16.81 -3.23 -11.65
N LYS A 21 -18.02 -3.31 -11.07
CA LYS A 21 -19.27 -3.42 -11.83
C LYS A 21 -20.05 -2.10 -11.93
N LYS A 22 -19.68 -1.08 -11.16
CA LYS A 22 -20.34 0.22 -11.11
C LYS A 22 -19.38 1.31 -11.53
N LEU A 23 -19.88 2.30 -12.25
CA LEU A 23 -19.07 3.42 -12.74
C LEU A 23 -18.38 4.18 -11.59
N ASP A 24 -19.08 4.39 -10.48
CA ASP A 24 -18.52 5.08 -9.31
C ASP A 24 -17.33 4.31 -8.70
N ASP A 25 -17.41 2.97 -8.66
CA ASP A 25 -16.33 2.12 -8.14
C ASP A 25 -15.12 2.13 -9.10
N ILE A 26 -15.36 2.17 -10.42
CA ILE A 26 -14.31 2.34 -11.44
C ILE A 26 -13.62 3.69 -11.29
N ALA A 27 -14.39 4.76 -11.12
CA ALA A 27 -13.86 6.12 -10.93
C ALA A 27 -13.07 6.24 -9.62
N ALA A 28 -13.52 5.59 -8.54
CA ALA A 28 -12.79 5.54 -7.28
C ALA A 28 -11.43 4.83 -7.45
N ALA A 29 -11.38 3.69 -8.14
CA ALA A 29 -10.13 3.00 -8.44
C ALA A 29 -9.17 3.85 -9.29
N ALA A 30 -9.69 4.54 -10.31
CA ALA A 30 -8.90 5.47 -11.13
C ALA A 30 -8.33 6.64 -10.31
N THR A 31 -9.10 7.14 -9.33
CA THR A 31 -8.64 8.18 -8.41
C THR A 31 -7.47 7.69 -7.54
N ILE A 32 -7.48 6.42 -7.11
CA ILE A 32 -6.34 5.86 -6.38
C ILE A 32 -5.09 5.81 -7.26
N VAL A 33 -5.22 5.44 -8.54
CA VAL A 33 -4.09 5.42 -9.49
C VAL A 33 -3.48 6.82 -9.65
N THR A 34 -4.31 7.87 -9.73
CA THR A 34 -3.79 9.25 -9.82
C THR A 34 -3.19 9.73 -8.49
N HIS A 35 -3.70 9.27 -7.35
CA HIS A 35 -3.09 9.53 -6.04
C HIS A 35 -1.72 8.88 -5.91
N ILE A 36 -1.56 7.62 -6.32
CA ILE A 36 -0.25 6.94 -6.35
C ILE A 36 0.75 7.74 -7.20
N ARG A 37 0.31 8.27 -8.35
CA ARG A 37 1.17 9.13 -9.17
C ARG A 37 1.61 10.41 -8.43
N HIS A 38 0.74 11.01 -7.64
CA HIS A 38 1.10 12.17 -6.82
C HIS A 38 2.07 11.78 -5.69
N GLU A 39 1.81 10.66 -5.00
CA GLU A 39 2.64 10.16 -3.90
C GLU A 39 4.07 9.83 -4.35
N ILE A 40 4.24 9.26 -5.55
CA ILE A 40 5.56 9.02 -6.13
C ILE A 40 6.40 10.31 -6.18
N ASN A 41 5.81 11.47 -6.48
CA ASN A 41 6.56 12.73 -6.51
C ASN A 41 7.05 13.13 -5.11
N LEU A 42 6.24 12.91 -4.07
CA LEU A 42 6.64 13.16 -2.68
C LEU A 42 7.82 12.27 -2.31
N HIS A 43 7.77 10.98 -2.65
CA HIS A 43 8.86 10.05 -2.43
C HIS A 43 10.14 10.45 -3.17
N ILE A 44 10.02 10.92 -4.42
CA ILE A 44 11.16 11.44 -5.18
C ILE A 44 11.78 12.65 -4.48
N ASP A 45 10.97 13.59 -4.01
CA ASP A 45 11.45 14.78 -3.32
C ASP A 45 12.08 14.46 -1.96
N GLU A 46 11.58 13.45 -1.23
CA GLU A 46 12.24 12.92 -0.04
C GLU A 46 13.58 12.26 -0.38
N CYS A 47 13.64 11.41 -1.40
CA CYS A 47 14.87 10.75 -1.85
C CYS A 47 15.97 11.75 -2.25
N LYS A 48 15.61 12.90 -2.84
CA LYS A 48 16.57 13.98 -3.16
C LYS A 48 17.30 14.50 -1.93
N LYS A 49 16.65 14.53 -0.76
CA LYS A 49 17.30 14.94 0.52
C LYS A 49 18.43 13.98 0.92
N PHE A 50 18.39 12.75 0.41
CA PHE A 50 19.41 11.72 0.58
C PHE A 50 20.37 11.62 -0.62
N GLY A 51 20.32 12.57 -1.57
CA GLY A 51 21.20 12.58 -2.75
C GLY A 51 20.78 11.62 -3.86
N LEU A 52 19.55 11.10 -3.83
CA LEU A 52 19.01 10.20 -4.86
C LEU A 52 18.00 10.95 -5.73
N ASP A 53 18.36 11.20 -6.99
CA ASP A 53 17.44 11.76 -7.99
C ASP A 53 16.67 10.66 -8.75
N GLN A 54 15.74 11.09 -9.59
CA GLN A 54 14.88 10.16 -10.34
C GLN A 54 15.68 9.26 -11.27
N GLU A 55 16.67 9.79 -11.96
CA GLU A 55 17.49 9.02 -12.90
C GLU A 55 18.27 7.92 -12.17
N ALA A 56 18.88 8.25 -11.04
CA ALA A 56 19.55 7.29 -10.17
C ALA A 56 18.57 6.19 -9.70
N MET A 57 17.37 6.57 -9.23
CA MET A 57 16.34 5.62 -8.81
C MET A 57 15.87 4.69 -9.94
N GLU A 58 15.87 5.18 -11.18
CA GLU A 58 15.43 4.40 -12.34
C GLU A 58 16.41 3.29 -12.73
N GLN A 59 17.69 3.42 -12.38
CA GLN A 59 18.74 2.43 -12.66
C GLN A 59 18.76 1.25 -11.67
N TYR A 60 18.11 1.37 -10.51
CA TYR A 60 18.07 0.28 -9.55
C TYR A 60 17.15 -0.85 -10.00
N GLU A 61 17.55 -2.09 -9.72
CA GLU A 61 16.71 -3.26 -9.93
C GLU A 61 15.65 -3.40 -8.81
N GLU A 62 14.52 -4.03 -9.16
CA GLU A 62 13.51 -4.42 -8.18
C GLU A 62 14.11 -5.52 -7.28
N SER A 63 13.99 -5.36 -5.97
CA SER A 63 14.46 -6.39 -5.04
C SER A 63 13.59 -7.63 -5.09
N GLN A 64 14.12 -8.76 -4.62
CA GLN A 64 13.34 -10.01 -4.56
C GLN A 64 12.11 -9.89 -3.67
N ALA A 65 12.20 -9.21 -2.52
CA ALA A 65 11.07 -9.01 -1.62
C ALA A 65 9.97 -8.15 -2.27
N CYS A 66 10.35 -7.04 -2.91
CA CYS A 66 9.43 -6.18 -3.65
C CYS A 66 8.76 -6.93 -4.82
N THR A 67 9.55 -7.72 -5.55
CA THR A 67 9.04 -8.55 -6.65
C THR A 67 8.04 -9.58 -6.13
N ALA A 68 8.39 -10.33 -5.09
CA ALA A 68 7.52 -11.37 -4.53
C ALA A 68 6.19 -10.78 -4.06
N TYR A 69 6.24 -9.68 -3.32
CA TYR A 69 5.04 -9.03 -2.81
C TYR A 69 4.17 -8.48 -3.94
N SER A 70 4.75 -7.67 -4.83
CA SER A 70 3.98 -7.01 -5.89
C SER A 70 3.41 -8.01 -6.90
N ARG A 71 4.11 -9.11 -7.18
CA ARG A 71 3.59 -10.20 -8.02
C ARG A 71 2.50 -11.01 -7.31
N TYR A 72 2.60 -11.24 -6.00
CA TYR A 72 1.53 -11.90 -5.24
C TYR A 72 0.21 -11.11 -5.32
N VAL A 73 0.25 -9.80 -5.08
CA VAL A 73 -0.95 -8.93 -5.16
C VAL A 73 -1.58 -8.98 -6.55
N LEU A 74 -0.75 -8.89 -7.60
CA LEU A 74 -1.24 -8.98 -8.98
C LEU A 74 -1.78 -10.37 -9.33
N ASP A 75 -1.17 -11.44 -8.82
CA ASP A 75 -1.61 -12.81 -9.04
C ASP A 75 -2.98 -13.08 -8.40
N ILE A 76 -3.18 -12.67 -7.14
CA ILE A 76 -4.50 -12.66 -6.49
C ILE A 76 -5.47 -11.81 -7.32
N GLY A 77 -5.03 -10.63 -7.75
CA GLY A 77 -5.80 -9.78 -8.63
C GLY A 77 -6.21 -10.46 -9.94
N GLN A 78 -5.40 -11.32 -10.55
CA GLN A 78 -5.78 -11.97 -11.80
C GLN A 78 -6.65 -13.20 -11.58
N SER A 79 -6.30 -14.02 -10.60
CA SER A 79 -6.90 -15.34 -10.35
C SER A 79 -8.21 -15.28 -9.56
N GLU A 80 -8.39 -14.29 -8.69
CA GLU A 80 -9.53 -14.19 -7.78
C GLU A 80 -10.51 -13.06 -8.14
N ASP A 81 -11.52 -12.86 -7.30
CA ASP A 81 -12.49 -11.78 -7.44
C ASP A 81 -11.96 -10.41 -6.99
N TRP A 82 -12.80 -9.39 -7.15
CA TRP A 82 -12.47 -8.03 -6.74
C TRP A 82 -12.22 -7.90 -5.24
N LEU A 83 -12.95 -8.64 -4.39
CA LEU A 83 -12.82 -8.54 -2.93
C LEU A 83 -11.49 -9.13 -2.47
N ALA A 84 -11.07 -10.27 -3.00
CA ALA A 84 -9.76 -10.86 -2.74
C ALA A 84 -8.61 -9.91 -3.11
N LEU A 85 -8.72 -9.22 -4.25
CA LEU A 85 -7.75 -8.17 -4.62
C LEU A 85 -7.71 -7.04 -3.59
N GLN A 86 -8.87 -6.51 -3.16
CA GLN A 86 -8.92 -5.50 -2.10
C GLN A 86 -8.26 -6.00 -0.81
N ILE A 87 -8.52 -7.25 -0.42
CA ILE A 87 -7.94 -7.87 0.78
C ILE A 87 -6.43 -8.02 0.66
N SER A 88 -5.89 -8.34 -0.52
CA SER A 88 -4.44 -8.43 -0.73
C SER A 88 -3.72 -7.06 -0.66
N LEU A 89 -4.42 -5.96 -0.94
CA LEU A 89 -3.89 -4.59 -0.86
C LEU A 89 -4.00 -3.99 0.55
N LEU A 90 -4.91 -4.53 1.37
CA LEU A 90 -5.27 -3.96 2.67
C LEU A 90 -4.11 -3.93 3.70
N PRO A 91 -3.20 -4.93 3.78
CA PRO A 91 -2.07 -4.88 4.70
C PRO A 91 -1.16 -3.67 4.50
N CYS A 92 -0.89 -3.27 3.25
CA CYS A 92 -0.11 -2.06 2.96
C CYS A 92 -0.83 -0.82 3.50
N LEU A 93 -2.10 -0.62 3.13
CA LEU A 93 -2.89 0.54 3.53
C LEU A 93 -2.97 0.70 5.05
N LEU A 94 -3.33 -0.39 5.76
CA LEU A 94 -3.50 -0.38 7.21
C LEU A 94 -2.18 -0.39 7.96
N GLY A 95 -1.21 -1.16 7.48
CA GLY A 95 0.10 -1.30 8.11
C GLY A 95 0.83 0.04 8.18
N TYR A 96 0.86 0.78 7.07
CA TYR A 96 1.49 2.11 7.04
C TYR A 96 0.80 3.09 8.00
N ALA A 97 -0.53 3.10 8.09
CA ALA A 97 -1.25 3.94 9.05
C ALA A 97 -0.95 3.56 10.51
N ASP A 98 -0.93 2.28 10.83
CA ASP A 98 -0.66 1.80 12.19
C ASP A 98 0.78 2.11 12.62
N ILE A 99 1.75 1.81 11.75
CA ILE A 99 3.17 2.11 11.97
C ILE A 99 3.37 3.63 12.14
N ALA A 100 2.82 4.44 11.24
CA ALA A 100 3.00 5.88 11.30
C ALA A 100 2.36 6.49 12.54
N ARG A 101 1.15 6.06 12.92
CA ARG A 101 0.48 6.52 14.15
C ARG A 101 1.33 6.19 15.39
N ARG A 102 1.85 4.97 15.46
CA ARG A 102 2.73 4.56 16.56
C ARG A 102 4.00 5.40 16.61
N LEU A 103 4.66 5.60 15.47
CA LEU A 103 5.90 6.39 15.39
C LEU A 103 5.66 7.87 15.68
N HIS A 104 4.53 8.44 15.24
CA HIS A 104 4.16 9.82 15.52
C HIS A 104 4.02 10.08 17.02
N GLY A 105 3.38 9.16 17.76
CA GLY A 105 3.28 9.23 19.22
C GLY A 105 4.62 9.17 19.96
N LEU A 106 5.68 8.64 19.32
CA LEU A 106 7.03 8.56 19.87
C LEU A 106 7.93 9.75 19.46
N GLN A 107 7.47 10.63 18.57
CA GLN A 107 8.31 11.74 18.10
C GLN A 107 8.69 12.71 19.22
N SER A 108 7.81 12.93 20.20
CA SER A 108 8.05 13.84 21.33
C SER A 108 9.10 13.33 22.32
N SER A 109 9.45 12.03 22.28
CA SER A 109 10.48 11.45 23.15
C SER A 109 11.87 11.39 22.50
N LEU A 110 12.04 11.94 21.29
CA LEU A 110 13.33 11.98 20.61
C LEU A 110 14.17 13.16 21.10
N GLU A 111 15.42 12.91 21.45
CA GLU A 111 16.38 13.94 21.87
C GLU A 111 16.91 14.78 20.70
N THR A 112 16.73 14.31 19.47
CA THR A 112 17.25 14.93 18.25
C THR A 112 16.16 14.99 17.16
N THR A 113 16.40 15.82 16.14
CA THR A 113 15.51 15.94 14.99
C THR A 113 15.36 14.61 14.27
N ASN A 114 14.13 14.13 14.13
CA ASN A 114 13.83 12.88 13.43
C ASN A 114 13.96 13.05 11.90
N PRO A 115 14.92 12.38 11.23
CA PRO A 115 15.08 12.48 9.78
C PRO A 115 13.89 11.89 9.00
N TYR A 116 13.05 11.07 9.65
CA TYR A 116 11.87 10.44 9.06
C TYR A 116 10.57 11.17 9.40
N ALA A 117 10.64 12.36 10.02
CA ALA A 117 9.44 13.09 10.46
C ALA A 117 8.46 13.37 9.32
N THR A 118 8.96 13.75 8.14
CA THR A 118 8.11 14.03 6.98
C THR A 118 7.36 12.78 6.52
N TRP A 119 8.05 11.63 6.42
CA TRP A 119 7.43 10.37 6.07
C TRP A 119 6.33 9.99 7.07
N ILE A 120 6.61 10.07 8.38
CA ILE A 120 5.63 9.76 9.43
C ILE A 120 4.40 10.67 9.31
N ASN A 121 4.62 11.97 9.13
CA ASN A 121 3.54 12.96 9.05
C ASN A 121 2.63 12.75 7.84
N ASN A 122 3.17 12.30 6.70
CA ASN A 122 2.37 12.01 5.52
C ASN A 122 1.36 10.88 5.76
N TYR A 123 1.74 9.84 6.52
CA TYR A 123 0.86 8.67 6.77
C TYR A 123 -0.12 8.87 7.94
N VAL A 124 0.00 9.95 8.72
CA VAL A 124 -1.00 10.36 9.72
C VAL A 124 -1.85 11.54 9.26
N ALA A 125 -1.58 12.08 8.07
CA ALA A 125 -2.32 13.20 7.50
C ALA A 125 -3.77 12.82 7.15
N GLU A 126 -4.61 13.83 7.01
CA GLU A 126 -6.06 13.69 6.79
C GLU A 126 -6.37 12.92 5.49
N ASP A 127 -5.61 13.15 4.43
CA ASP A 127 -5.76 12.48 3.14
C ASP A 127 -5.51 10.97 3.24
N TYR A 128 -4.43 10.56 3.92
CA TYR A 128 -4.10 9.14 4.11
C TYR A 128 -5.10 8.46 5.06
N THR A 129 -5.43 9.10 6.18
CA THR A 129 -6.41 8.56 7.14
C THR A 129 -7.81 8.43 6.52
N ALA A 130 -8.24 9.38 5.69
CA ALA A 130 -9.47 9.27 4.92
C ALA A 130 -9.44 8.12 3.90
N ALA A 131 -8.28 7.86 3.28
CA ALA A 131 -8.10 6.68 2.41
C ALA A 131 -8.26 5.37 3.18
N VAL A 132 -7.66 5.27 4.37
CA VAL A 132 -7.79 4.11 5.27
C VAL A 132 -9.25 3.86 5.66
N THR A 133 -9.95 4.90 6.13
CA THR A 133 -11.37 4.81 6.49
C THR A 133 -12.21 4.32 5.32
N ARG A 134 -12.02 4.89 4.11
CA ARG A 134 -12.75 4.46 2.91
C ARG A 134 -12.43 3.00 2.54
N GLY A 135 -11.18 2.58 2.63
CA GLY A 135 -10.76 1.20 2.37
C GLY A 135 -11.43 0.20 3.31
N CYS A 136 -11.46 0.50 4.61
CA CYS A 136 -12.11 -0.33 5.62
C CYS A 136 -13.64 -0.33 5.50
N GLU A 137 -14.27 0.84 5.68
CA GLU A 137 -15.72 0.94 5.87
C GLU A 137 -16.48 0.73 4.55
N ALA A 138 -16.06 1.41 3.47
CA ALA A 138 -16.86 1.48 2.26
C ALA A 138 -16.69 0.25 1.36
N LEU A 139 -15.49 -0.33 1.33
CA LEU A 139 -15.11 -1.39 0.37
C LEU A 139 -15.07 -2.78 1.02
N VAL A 140 -14.49 -2.92 2.21
CA VAL A 140 -14.28 -4.25 2.81
C VAL A 140 -15.44 -4.67 3.71
N GLU A 141 -15.82 -3.89 4.72
CA GLU A 141 -16.85 -4.29 5.70
C GLU A 141 -18.21 -4.57 5.04
N LYS A 142 -18.62 -3.71 4.10
CA LYS A 142 -19.86 -3.86 3.32
C LYS A 142 -19.91 -5.16 2.50
N HIS A 143 -18.76 -5.67 2.09
CA HIS A 143 -18.66 -6.86 1.24
C HIS A 143 -18.38 -8.14 2.04
N ILE A 144 -17.57 -8.05 3.10
CA ILE A 144 -17.27 -9.15 4.03
C ILE A 144 -18.53 -9.66 4.71
N ALA A 145 -19.43 -8.77 5.15
CA ALA A 145 -20.67 -9.16 5.83
C ALA A 145 -21.61 -10.05 4.98
N LYS A 146 -21.36 -10.16 3.68
CA LYS A 146 -22.16 -10.94 2.73
C LYS A 146 -21.52 -12.26 2.31
N GLN A 147 -20.32 -12.56 2.80
CA GLN A 147 -19.58 -13.76 2.41
C GLN A 147 -19.94 -14.96 3.28
N SER A 148 -19.75 -16.16 2.74
CA SER A 148 -19.85 -17.39 3.53
C SER A 148 -18.65 -17.52 4.49
N PRO A 149 -18.78 -18.28 5.59
CA PRO A 149 -17.66 -18.54 6.50
C PRO A 149 -16.42 -19.10 5.78
N SER A 150 -16.60 -20.03 4.83
CA SER A 150 -15.50 -20.59 4.05
C SER A 150 -14.77 -19.54 3.20
N ARG A 151 -15.51 -18.61 2.58
CA ARG A 151 -14.90 -17.52 1.81
C ARG A 151 -14.16 -16.55 2.72
N ILE A 152 -14.65 -16.31 3.93
CA ILE A 152 -13.93 -15.51 4.92
C ILE A 152 -12.59 -16.15 5.28
N GLU A 153 -12.53 -17.47 5.49
CA GLU A 153 -11.28 -18.17 5.78
C GLU A 153 -10.25 -18.01 4.64
N GLU A 154 -10.69 -18.12 3.38
CA GLU A 154 -9.84 -17.86 2.20
C GLU A 154 -9.31 -16.42 2.17
N LEU A 155 -10.18 -15.42 2.40
CA LEU A 155 -9.78 -14.02 2.43
C LEU A 155 -8.80 -13.72 3.59
N VAL A 156 -9.01 -14.33 4.76
CA VAL A 156 -8.08 -14.23 5.89
C VAL A 156 -6.71 -14.79 5.52
N ALA A 157 -6.66 -15.94 4.82
CA ALA A 157 -5.40 -16.51 4.36
C ALA A 157 -4.65 -15.57 3.41
N ILE A 158 -5.37 -14.91 2.49
CA ILE A 158 -4.81 -13.90 1.58
C ILE A 158 -4.23 -12.72 2.36
N PHE A 159 -5.00 -12.16 3.30
CA PHE A 159 -4.56 -11.04 4.13
C PHE A 159 -3.30 -11.38 4.91
N VAL A 160 -3.27 -12.54 5.57
CA VAL A 160 -2.13 -13.02 6.35
C VAL A 160 -0.90 -13.21 5.47
N HIS A 161 -1.07 -13.75 4.26
CA HIS A 161 0.05 -13.93 3.34
C HIS A 161 0.62 -12.61 2.84
N ALA A 162 -0.24 -11.67 2.41
CA ALA A 162 0.18 -10.33 2.02
C ALA A 162 0.88 -9.59 3.19
N THR A 163 0.40 -9.75 4.42
CA THR A 163 1.06 -9.18 5.62
C THR A 163 2.47 -9.75 5.83
N LYS A 164 2.66 -11.06 5.64
CA LYS A 164 4.00 -11.68 5.73
C LYS A 164 4.95 -11.17 4.64
N MET A 165 4.44 -10.94 3.43
CA MET A 165 5.21 -10.35 2.33
C MET A 165 5.64 -8.92 2.66
N GLU A 166 4.73 -8.12 3.24
CA GLU A 166 5.02 -6.78 3.74
C GLU A 166 6.10 -6.79 4.84
N CYS A 167 6.04 -7.72 5.80
CA CYS A 167 7.11 -7.89 6.77
C CYS A 167 8.46 -8.19 6.10
N GLY A 168 8.47 -9.04 5.07
CA GLY A 168 9.67 -9.33 4.27
C GLY A 168 10.22 -8.11 3.54
N PHE A 169 9.34 -7.20 3.11
CA PHE A 169 9.72 -5.92 2.52
C PHE A 169 10.45 -5.02 3.53
N TRP A 170 9.91 -4.88 4.75
CA TRP A 170 10.56 -4.13 5.84
C TRP A 170 11.88 -4.78 6.30
N ASP A 171 11.92 -6.10 6.41
CA ASP A 171 13.13 -6.84 6.80
C ASP A 171 14.27 -6.65 5.80
N MET A 172 13.95 -6.58 4.50
CA MET A 172 14.92 -6.27 3.46
C MET A 172 15.45 -4.85 3.65
N ALA A 173 14.57 -3.85 3.86
CA ALA A 173 14.98 -2.46 4.03
C ALA A 173 15.87 -2.27 5.27
N ALA A 174 15.62 -3.02 6.35
CA ALA A 174 16.42 -2.96 7.57
C ALA A 174 17.81 -3.62 7.46
N LYS A 175 18.03 -4.46 6.45
CA LYS A 175 19.31 -5.18 6.21
C LYS A 175 20.19 -4.51 5.14
N ALA A 176 19.65 -3.50 4.44
CA ALA A 176 20.34 -2.75 3.38
C ALA A 176 21.23 -1.65 3.98
#